data_AF-A0A9N9SIT6-F1
#
_entry.id   AF-A0A9N9SIT6-F1
#
_cell.length_a   1.000
_cell.length_b   1.000
_cell.length_c   1.000
_cell.angle_alpha   90.00
_cell.angle_beta   90.00
_cell.angle_gamma   90.00
#
_symmetry.space_group_name_H-M   'P 1'
#
loop_
_entity.id
_entity.type
_entity.pdbx_description
1 polymer ?
#
loop_
_entity_poly.entity_id
_entity_poly.type
_entity_poly.pdbx_seq_one_letter_code
_entity_poly.pdbx_strand_id
1 'polypeptide(L)'
;MQNRELPSITAAPAGDFYTPEIYWSQTESTIRISIRLTDVEDYKLTLTKGRILNFRTDKDEKTYSLKLMFYDTVQSMQHTSPGPDIRITLVKTKPIDWPRLILAKQRARNIHYDLANMAVADDEPKRFLQLPKELQDVDSDGDDGEGPMYHVTSDLDSDFDVDLPHDSD
;
A
#
# COMPACT_ATOMS: atom_id res chain seq x y z
N MET A 1 5.06 -59.35 -26.42
CA MET A 1 5.12 -57.88 -26.22
C MET A 1 4.04 -57.53 -25.22
N GLN A 2 4.39 -57.14 -24.00
CA GLN A 2 3.42 -56.78 -22.95
C GLN A 2 2.98 -55.33 -23.13
N ASN A 3 1.68 -55.11 -23.38
CA ASN A 3 1.07 -53.79 -23.38
C ASN A 3 1.09 -53.24 -21.95
N ARG A 4 1.91 -52.20 -21.72
CA ARG A 4 1.82 -51.36 -20.52
C ARG A 4 0.69 -50.36 -20.74
N GLU A 5 -0.49 -50.67 -20.22
CA GLU A 5 -1.58 -49.69 -20.13
C GLU A 5 -1.19 -48.60 -19.14
N LEU A 6 -1.33 -47.34 -19.56
CA LEU A 6 -1.11 -46.18 -18.70
C LEU A 6 -2.22 -46.12 -17.65
N PRO A 7 -1.92 -45.76 -16.40
CA PRO A 7 -2.94 -45.62 -15.37
C PRO A 7 -3.98 -44.58 -15.79
N SER A 8 -5.25 -44.88 -15.51
CA SER A 8 -6.36 -43.98 -15.76
C SER A 8 -6.15 -42.66 -14.99
N ILE A 9 -6.23 -41.55 -15.72
CA ILE A 9 -6.16 -40.21 -15.11
C ILE A 9 -7.49 -39.99 -14.39
N THR A 10 -7.56 -40.34 -13.12
CA THR A 10 -8.65 -39.88 -12.26
C THR A 10 -8.43 -38.39 -12.04
N ALA A 11 -9.26 -37.55 -12.68
CA ALA A 11 -9.27 -36.13 -12.40
C ALA A 11 -9.47 -35.94 -10.89
N ALA A 12 -8.61 -35.16 -10.25
CA ALA A 12 -8.79 -34.80 -8.85
C ALA A 12 -10.18 -34.16 -8.68
N PRO A 13 -10.91 -34.44 -7.59
CA PRO A 13 -12.20 -33.80 -7.35
C PRO A 13 -12.02 -32.28 -7.42
N ALA A 14 -12.85 -31.62 -8.21
CA ALA A 14 -12.86 -30.18 -8.35
C ALA A 14 -13.35 -29.57 -7.02
N GLY A 15 -12.42 -29.37 -6.08
CA GLY A 15 -12.69 -28.59 -4.89
C GLY A 15 -12.92 -27.14 -5.31
N ASP A 16 -13.99 -26.53 -4.80
CA ASP A 16 -14.26 -25.11 -5.00
C ASP A 16 -13.24 -24.29 -4.20
N PHE A 17 -12.15 -23.90 -4.87
CA PHE A 17 -11.12 -23.06 -4.26
C PHE A 17 -11.44 -21.58 -4.50
N TYR A 18 -11.49 -20.82 -3.42
CA TYR A 18 -11.62 -19.36 -3.48
C TYR A 18 -10.25 -18.71 -3.62
N THR A 19 -10.17 -17.68 -4.47
CA THR A 19 -8.93 -16.92 -4.66
C THR A 19 -9.05 -15.58 -3.93
N PRO A 20 -8.23 -15.29 -2.91
CA PRO A 20 -8.29 -14.04 -2.18
C PRO A 20 -7.80 -12.85 -3.04
N GLU A 21 -8.21 -11.65 -2.65
CA GLU A 21 -7.67 -10.41 -3.22
C GLU A 21 -6.27 -10.12 -2.68
N ILE A 22 -5.44 -9.57 -3.55
CA ILE A 22 -4.02 -9.32 -3.29
C ILE A 22 -3.71 -7.89 -3.67
N TYR A 23 -3.09 -7.20 -2.73
CA TYR A 23 -2.59 -5.85 -2.92
C TYR A 23 -1.07 -5.91 -2.79
N TRP A 24 -0.35 -5.28 -3.70
CA TRP A 24 1.11 -5.30 -3.64
C TRP A 24 1.71 -3.96 -4.00
N SER A 25 2.85 -3.68 -3.37
CA SER A 25 3.69 -2.52 -3.65
C SER A 25 5.15 -2.95 -3.61
N GLN A 26 6.04 -2.08 -4.06
CA GLN A 26 7.47 -2.35 -4.05
C GLN A 26 8.26 -1.10 -3.72
N THR A 27 9.45 -1.34 -3.18
CA THR A 27 10.56 -0.39 -3.15
C THR A 27 11.68 -0.94 -4.03
N GLU A 28 12.82 -0.25 -4.09
CA GLU A 28 14.00 -0.71 -4.85
C GLU A 28 14.40 -2.14 -4.47
N SER A 29 14.42 -2.48 -3.18
CA SER A 29 14.92 -3.76 -2.65
C SER A 29 13.84 -4.70 -2.10
N THR A 30 12.62 -4.22 -1.86
CA THR A 30 11.57 -5.02 -1.20
C THR A 30 10.26 -5.01 -1.97
N ILE A 31 9.47 -6.06 -1.77
CA ILE A 31 8.10 -6.17 -2.27
C ILE A 31 7.22 -6.47 -1.08
N ARG A 32 6.14 -5.70 -0.93
CA ARG A 32 5.12 -5.89 0.10
C ARG A 32 3.88 -6.43 -0.56
N ILE A 33 3.32 -7.49 0.00
CA ILE A 33 2.10 -8.14 -0.47
C ILE A 33 1.14 -8.24 0.72
N SER A 34 -0.08 -7.76 0.56
CA SER A 34 -1.18 -7.95 1.50
C SER A 34 -2.23 -8.84 0.85
N ILE A 35 -2.47 -10.01 1.45
CA ILE A 35 -3.60 -10.88 1.10
C ILE A 35 -4.78 -10.44 1.97
N ARG A 36 -5.84 -9.93 1.34
CA ARG A 36 -7.04 -9.48 2.05
C ARG A 36 -7.92 -10.67 2.40
N LEU A 37 -7.72 -11.17 3.61
CA LEU A 37 -8.54 -12.19 4.22
C LEU A 37 -8.53 -11.94 5.72
N THR A 38 -9.68 -11.52 6.28
CA THR A 38 -9.77 -11.18 7.70
C THR A 38 -9.79 -12.43 8.56
N ASP A 39 -9.39 -12.31 9.82
CA ASP A 39 -9.59 -13.31 10.88
C ASP A 39 -9.02 -14.69 10.50
N VAL A 40 -7.84 -14.69 9.87
CA VAL A 40 -7.11 -15.91 9.53
C VAL A 40 -6.03 -16.14 10.57
N GLU A 41 -6.23 -17.18 11.38
CA GLU A 41 -5.25 -17.59 12.39
C GLU A 41 -4.27 -18.63 11.83
N ASP A 42 -4.80 -19.64 11.11
CA ASP A 42 -4.02 -20.77 10.61
C ASP A 42 -3.93 -20.80 9.09
N TYR A 43 -2.76 -20.49 8.54
CA TYR A 43 -2.52 -20.59 7.10
C TYR A 43 -1.19 -21.27 6.78
N LYS A 44 -1.14 -21.88 5.60
CA LYS A 44 0.07 -22.49 5.04
C LYS A 44 0.64 -21.56 3.98
N LEU A 45 1.80 -20.98 4.27
CA LEU A 45 2.54 -20.15 3.33
C LEU A 45 3.90 -20.79 3.03
N THR A 46 4.19 -21.03 1.75
CA THR A 46 5.45 -21.65 1.31
C THR A 46 6.02 -20.92 0.12
N LEU A 47 7.34 -20.75 0.13
CA LEU A 47 8.10 -20.16 -0.98
C LEU A 47 9.03 -21.22 -1.57
N THR A 48 8.72 -21.65 -2.79
CA THR A 48 9.49 -22.68 -3.50
C THR A 48 10.45 -22.03 -4.48
N LYS A 49 11.75 -22.36 -4.36
CA LYS A 49 12.84 -21.89 -5.23
C LYS A 49 12.93 -20.36 -5.36
N GLY A 50 12.53 -19.63 -4.32
CA GLY A 50 12.53 -18.16 -4.32
C GLY A 50 11.66 -17.53 -5.41
N ARG A 51 10.70 -18.25 -6.00
CA ARG A 51 9.89 -17.73 -7.12
C ARG A 51 8.43 -18.10 -7.08
N ILE A 52 8.07 -19.21 -6.45
CA ILE A 52 6.69 -19.68 -6.40
C ILE A 52 6.18 -19.56 -4.97
N LEU A 53 5.24 -18.65 -4.75
CA LEU A 53 4.51 -18.53 -3.50
C LEU A 53 3.26 -19.41 -3.57
N ASN A 54 3.09 -20.31 -2.61
CA ASN A 54 1.85 -21.03 -2.41
C ASN A 54 1.27 -20.65 -1.05
N PHE A 55 0.03 -20.20 -1.07
CA PHE A 55 -0.77 -19.88 0.09
C PHE A 55 -2.02 -20.78 0.09
N ARG A 56 -2.36 -21.33 1.25
CA ARG A 56 -3.61 -22.05 1.45
C ARG A 56 -4.10 -21.84 2.88
N THR A 57 -5.39 -21.64 3.03
CA THR A 57 -6.06 -21.59 4.33
C THR A 57 -7.48 -22.11 4.20
N ASP A 58 -8.03 -22.59 5.31
CA ASP A 58 -9.44 -22.97 5.42
C ASP A 58 -10.11 -21.96 6.37
N LYS A 59 -11.18 -21.29 5.93
CA LYS A 59 -11.92 -20.28 6.70
C LYS A 59 -13.41 -20.41 6.41
N ASP A 60 -14.24 -20.49 7.44
CA ASP A 60 -15.72 -20.53 7.33
C ASP A 60 -16.21 -21.58 6.30
N GLU A 61 -15.70 -22.81 6.39
CA GLU A 61 -15.98 -23.93 5.47
C GLU A 61 -15.54 -23.72 4.02
N LYS A 62 -14.82 -22.63 3.73
CA LYS A 62 -14.25 -22.32 2.42
C LYS A 62 -12.74 -22.52 2.43
N THR A 63 -12.23 -23.20 1.40
CA THR A 63 -10.79 -23.28 1.19
C THR A 63 -10.34 -22.15 0.28
N TYR A 64 -9.46 -21.30 0.80
CA TYR A 64 -8.78 -20.28 0.02
C TYR A 64 -7.42 -20.80 -0.43
N SER A 65 -7.11 -20.62 -1.71
CA SER A 65 -5.85 -21.05 -2.29
C SER A 65 -5.33 -20.02 -3.26
N LEU A 66 -4.02 -19.81 -3.21
CA LEU A 66 -3.34 -18.89 -4.08
C LEU A 66 -1.97 -19.45 -4.45
N LYS A 67 -1.67 -19.39 -5.75
CA LYS A 67 -0.36 -19.73 -6.29
C LYS A 67 0.14 -18.59 -7.17
N LEU A 68 1.21 -17.94 -6.74
CA LEU A 68 1.86 -16.87 -7.50
C LEU A 68 3.23 -17.33 -7.99
N MET A 69 3.50 -17.13 -9.28
CA MET A 69 4.85 -17.22 -9.82
C MET A 69 5.37 -15.81 -10.02
N PHE A 70 6.35 -15.41 -9.22
CA PHE A 70 6.92 -14.07 -9.22
C PHE A 70 7.65 -13.75 -10.53
N TYR A 71 7.66 -12.46 -10.87
CA TYR A 71 8.34 -11.92 -12.05
C TYR A 71 9.82 -12.33 -12.05
N ASP A 72 10.53 -12.10 -10.94
CA ASP A 72 11.90 -12.55 -10.72
C ASP A 72 12.04 -13.28 -9.37
N THR A 73 13.26 -13.67 -9.03
CA THR A 73 13.60 -14.35 -7.79
C THR A 73 13.64 -13.41 -6.59
N VAL A 74 13.22 -13.93 -5.45
CA VAL A 74 13.32 -13.29 -4.13
C VAL A 74 14.29 -14.07 -3.26
N GLN A 75 15.04 -13.35 -2.43
CA GLN A 75 16.06 -13.91 -1.54
C GLN A 75 15.42 -14.48 -0.27
N SER A 76 14.50 -13.74 0.34
CA SER A 76 13.86 -14.11 1.60
C SER A 76 12.41 -13.65 1.63
N MET A 77 11.63 -14.29 2.52
CA MET A 77 10.23 -14.00 2.76
C MET A 77 9.98 -13.96 4.26
N GLN A 78 9.30 -12.91 4.71
CA GLN A 78 8.74 -12.77 6.04
C GLN A 78 7.24 -12.54 5.93
N HIS A 79 6.47 -12.97 6.92
CA HIS A 79 5.03 -12.78 6.93
C HIS A 79 4.52 -12.52 8.35
N THR A 80 3.42 -11.79 8.42
CA THR A 80 2.70 -11.47 9.66
C THR A 80 1.21 -11.40 9.36
N SER A 81 0.37 -11.75 10.33
CA SER A 81 -1.09 -11.71 10.22
C SER A 81 -1.67 -10.81 11.31
N PRO A 82 -1.66 -9.48 11.12
CA PRO A 82 -2.22 -8.54 12.10
C PRO A 82 -3.75 -8.62 12.28
N GLY A 83 -4.45 -9.51 11.57
CA GLY A 83 -5.91 -9.69 11.66
C GLY A 83 -6.66 -9.37 10.36
N PRO A 84 -6.62 -8.12 9.85
CA PRO A 84 -7.41 -7.74 8.68
C PRO A 84 -6.80 -8.23 7.37
N ASP A 85 -5.49 -8.41 7.34
CA ASP A 85 -4.74 -8.88 6.19
C ASP A 85 -3.56 -9.76 6.61
N ILE A 86 -3.10 -10.59 5.69
CA ILE A 86 -1.85 -11.33 5.82
C ILE A 86 -0.80 -10.55 5.03
N ARG A 87 0.15 -9.97 5.75
CA ARG A 87 1.22 -9.12 5.20
C ARG A 87 2.47 -9.96 4.98
N ILE A 88 2.95 -9.97 3.76
CA ILE A 88 4.14 -10.69 3.32
C ILE A 88 5.13 -9.66 2.82
N THR A 89 6.34 -9.68 3.38
CA THR A 89 7.47 -8.87 2.93
C THR A 89 8.48 -9.79 2.26
N LEU A 90 8.84 -9.47 1.02
CA LEU A 90 9.81 -10.19 0.22
C LEU A 90 11.01 -9.29 -0.02
N VAL A 91 12.21 -9.86 0.04
CA VAL A 91 13.45 -9.18 -0.33
C VAL A 91 13.83 -9.61 -1.75
N LYS A 92 14.00 -8.65 -2.66
CA LYS A 92 14.40 -8.93 -4.05
C LYS A 92 15.85 -9.41 -4.10
N THR A 93 16.16 -10.36 -4.97
CA THR A 93 17.55 -10.77 -5.21
C THR A 93 18.35 -9.67 -5.94
N LYS A 94 17.66 -8.92 -6.82
CA LYS A 94 18.24 -7.80 -7.56
C LYS A 94 17.43 -6.54 -7.28
N PRO A 95 18.08 -5.40 -6.99
CA PRO A 95 17.40 -4.12 -6.78
C PRO A 95 16.93 -3.55 -8.14
N ILE A 96 15.92 -4.18 -8.72
CA ILE A 96 15.32 -3.80 -10.00
C ILE A 96 13.83 -3.61 -9.78
N ASP A 97 13.25 -2.61 -10.43
CA ASP A 97 11.81 -2.39 -10.41
C ASP A 97 11.06 -3.47 -11.19
N TRP A 98 10.05 -4.04 -10.55
CA TRP A 98 9.21 -5.06 -11.14
C TRP A 98 8.02 -4.41 -11.82
N PRO A 99 7.88 -4.50 -13.15
CA PRO A 99 6.72 -3.93 -13.83
C PRO A 99 5.41 -4.66 -13.50
N ARG A 100 5.51 -5.84 -12.89
CA ARG A 100 4.39 -6.68 -12.46
C ARG A 100 4.84 -7.64 -11.35
N LEU A 101 3.92 -8.03 -10.47
CA LEU A 101 4.22 -9.01 -9.42
C LEU A 101 4.49 -10.40 -9.98
N ILE A 102 3.70 -10.82 -10.98
CA ILE A 102 3.70 -12.17 -11.53
C ILE A 102 4.41 -12.26 -12.88
N LEU A 103 5.02 -13.42 -13.17
CA LEU A 103 5.69 -13.66 -14.45
C LEU A 103 4.71 -13.58 -15.64
N ALA A 104 3.48 -14.08 -15.43
CA ALA A 104 2.44 -14.11 -16.46
C ALA A 104 2.13 -12.70 -16.97
N LYS A 105 1.98 -12.57 -18.29
CA LYS A 105 1.62 -11.30 -18.94
C LYS A 105 0.13 -10.96 -18.80
N GLN A 106 -0.70 -11.97 -18.53
CA GLN A 106 -2.14 -11.76 -18.35
C GLN A 106 -2.40 -11.11 -16.99
N ARG A 107 -3.26 -10.08 -17.00
CA ARG A 107 -3.69 -9.39 -15.79
C ARG A 107 -4.56 -10.33 -14.96
N ALA A 108 -4.09 -10.69 -13.77
CA ALA A 108 -4.88 -11.40 -12.79
C ALA A 108 -5.93 -10.44 -12.19
N ARG A 109 -7.19 -10.88 -12.12
CA ARG A 109 -8.30 -10.03 -11.63
C ARG A 109 -8.22 -9.73 -10.13
N ASN A 110 -7.60 -10.63 -9.38
CA ASN A 110 -7.47 -10.58 -7.93
C ASN A 110 -6.15 -9.94 -7.46
N ILE A 111 -5.35 -9.36 -8.37
CA ILE A 111 -4.07 -8.71 -8.03
C ILE A 111 -4.14 -7.23 -8.38
N HIS A 112 -3.96 -6.40 -7.36
CA HIS A 112 -4.07 -4.94 -7.42
C HIS A 112 -2.78 -4.32 -6.94
N TYR A 113 -2.38 -3.22 -7.57
CA TYR A 113 -1.25 -2.44 -7.07
C TYR A 113 -1.76 -1.56 -5.92
N ASP A 114 -1.02 -1.54 -4.81
CA ASP A 114 -1.35 -0.76 -3.63
C ASP A 114 -0.87 0.69 -3.80
N LEU A 115 -1.81 1.58 -4.10
CA LEU A 115 -1.55 3.00 -4.29
C LEU A 115 -1.27 3.73 -2.96
N ALA A 116 -1.76 3.21 -1.83
CA ALA A 116 -1.62 3.88 -0.53
C ALA A 116 -0.18 3.86 -0.01
N ASN A 117 0.61 2.87 -0.45
CA ASN A 117 2.02 2.71 -0.08
C ASN A 117 2.99 3.29 -1.13
N MET A 118 2.51 3.98 -2.18
CA MET A 118 3.34 4.87 -3.00
C MET A 118 3.63 6.13 -2.20
N ALA A 119 4.46 6.02 -1.16
CA ALA A 119 5.12 7.18 -0.62
C ALA A 119 5.96 7.76 -1.76
N VAL A 120 5.55 8.95 -2.19
CA VAL A 120 6.31 9.87 -3.02
C VAL A 120 7.73 9.88 -2.46
N ALA A 121 8.67 9.26 -3.18
CA ALA A 121 10.07 9.56 -2.99
C ALA A 121 10.17 11.08 -3.24
N ASP A 122 10.53 11.83 -2.20
CA ASP A 122 10.71 13.30 -2.16
C ASP A 122 9.58 14.18 -1.60
N ASP A 123 8.63 13.66 -0.82
CA ASP A 123 7.93 14.51 0.15
C ASP A 123 8.42 14.19 1.56
N GLU A 124 9.47 14.91 1.98
CA GLU A 124 9.65 15.17 3.41
C GLU A 124 8.30 15.64 3.97
N PRO A 125 7.87 15.18 5.17
CA PRO A 125 6.64 15.66 5.78
C PRO A 125 6.79 17.16 6.05
N LYS A 126 6.43 18.00 5.08
CA LYS A 126 6.38 19.45 5.20
C LYS A 126 5.36 19.72 6.28
N ARG A 127 5.84 20.04 7.49
CA ARG A 127 5.00 20.59 8.54
C ARG A 127 4.32 21.81 7.94
N PHE A 128 3.00 21.91 8.12
CA PHE A 128 2.09 22.90 7.49
C PHE A 128 2.50 24.38 7.63
N LEU A 129 3.60 24.69 8.32
CA LEU A 129 4.09 26.04 8.59
C LEU A 129 5.61 26.22 8.34
N GLN A 130 6.30 25.29 7.69
CA GLN A 130 7.68 25.53 7.27
C GLN A 130 7.69 26.27 5.93
N LEU A 131 8.03 27.56 6.01
CA LEU A 131 8.38 28.37 4.85
C LEU A 131 9.54 27.71 4.09
N PRO A 132 9.54 27.75 2.74
CA PRO A 132 10.67 27.33 1.93
C PRO A 132 11.98 27.96 2.42
N LYS A 133 13.08 27.18 2.47
CA LYS A 133 14.41 27.67 2.90
C LYS A 133 14.88 28.87 2.09
N GLU A 134 14.39 29.02 0.85
CA GLU A 134 14.66 30.16 -0.04
C GLU A 134 14.12 31.50 0.49
N LEU A 135 13.27 31.51 1.52
CA LEU A 135 12.73 32.70 2.17
C LEU A 135 13.33 32.98 3.56
N GLN A 136 14.28 32.16 4.05
CA GLN A 136 14.94 32.38 5.35
C GLN A 136 16.21 33.23 5.27
N ASP A 137 16.70 33.53 4.07
CA ASP A 137 17.90 34.32 3.84
C ASP A 137 17.55 35.77 3.44
N VAL A 138 16.83 36.48 4.30
CA VAL A 138 16.81 37.95 4.30
C VAL A 138 16.96 38.46 5.73
N ASP A 139 18.15 39.03 5.96
CA ASP A 139 18.51 40.04 6.96
C ASP A 139 18.66 39.58 8.41
N SER A 140 19.86 39.09 8.73
CA SER A 140 20.44 39.27 10.06
C SER A 140 21.92 39.63 9.92
N ASP A 141 22.17 40.89 9.59
CA ASP A 141 23.45 41.56 9.81
C ASP A 141 23.17 42.94 10.42
N GLY A 142 23.35 43.02 11.74
CA GLY A 142 23.81 44.14 12.59
C GLY A 142 23.29 45.58 12.42
N ASP A 143 22.96 46.20 13.59
CA ASP A 143 22.95 47.66 13.88
C ASP A 143 21.86 48.49 13.13
N ASP A 144 21.06 49.39 13.69
CA ASP A 144 21.08 50.18 14.93
C ASP A 144 19.63 50.60 15.26
N GLY A 145 19.37 50.90 16.53
CA GLY A 145 18.02 51.01 17.09
C GLY A 145 17.07 52.02 16.45
N GLU A 146 15.81 51.60 16.28
CA GLU A 146 14.60 52.42 16.35
C GLU A 146 13.45 51.54 16.87
N GLY A 147 12.62 52.11 17.76
CA GLY A 147 11.77 51.39 18.73
C GLY A 147 10.69 50.45 18.16
N PRO A 148 9.96 49.73 19.06
CA PRO A 148 8.88 48.85 18.64
C PRO A 148 7.80 49.66 17.90
N MET A 149 7.64 49.39 16.60
CA MET A 149 6.58 49.96 15.79
C MET A 149 5.27 49.25 16.16
N TYR A 150 4.54 49.79 17.13
CA TYR A 150 3.19 49.35 17.43
C TYR A 150 2.29 49.70 16.24
N HIS A 151 1.82 48.69 15.51
CA HIS A 151 0.66 48.88 14.65
C HIS A 151 -0.56 49.09 15.53
N VAL A 152 -0.87 50.36 15.79
CA VAL A 152 -2.18 50.78 16.30
C VAL A 152 -3.16 50.59 15.15
N THR A 153 -3.83 49.44 15.08
CA THR A 153 -5.09 49.35 14.36
C THR A 153 -6.13 50.05 15.23
N SER A 154 -6.46 51.29 14.87
CA SER A 154 -7.51 52.03 15.56
C SER A 154 -8.85 51.35 15.30
N ASP A 155 -9.49 50.92 16.38
CA ASP A 155 -10.92 50.68 16.43
C ASP A 155 -11.64 52.02 16.16
N LEU A 156 -12.24 52.17 14.98
CA LEU A 156 -13.21 53.21 14.65
C LEU A 156 -14.23 52.64 13.65
N ASP A 157 -15.29 52.08 14.24
CA ASP A 157 -16.70 52.14 13.84
C ASP A 157 -17.07 52.38 12.38
N SER A 158 -17.83 51.45 11.79
CA SER A 158 -19.18 51.83 11.37
C SER A 158 -20.11 50.62 11.36
N ASP A 159 -21.09 50.67 12.27
CA ASP A 159 -22.32 49.91 12.24
C ASP A 159 -22.94 49.87 10.85
N PHE A 160 -23.19 48.66 10.34
CA PHE A 160 -24.13 48.45 9.24
C PHE A 160 -25.09 47.31 9.63
N ASP A 161 -25.90 47.58 10.64
CA ASP A 161 -27.13 46.84 10.90
C ASP A 161 -28.14 47.20 9.81
N VAL A 162 -28.32 46.31 8.83
CA VAL A 162 -29.47 46.35 7.93
C VAL A 162 -30.58 45.54 8.58
N ASP A 163 -31.46 46.24 9.29
CA ASP A 163 -32.76 45.70 9.68
C ASP A 163 -33.58 45.39 8.42
N LEU A 164 -33.74 44.11 8.11
CA LEU A 164 -34.69 43.61 7.12
C LEU A 164 -36.09 43.56 7.76
N PRO A 165 -37.08 44.36 7.31
CA PRO A 165 -38.45 44.18 7.76
C PRO A 165 -39.00 42.85 7.23
N HIS A 166 -39.31 41.97 8.18
CA HIS A 166 -39.96 40.68 7.94
C HIS A 166 -41.47 40.92 7.81
N ASP A 167 -41.93 41.32 6.62
CA ASP A 167 -43.37 41.34 6.38
C ASP A 167 -43.90 39.90 6.31
N SER A 168 -44.82 39.63 7.22
CA SER A 168 -45.59 38.41 7.37
C SER A 168 -47.04 38.77 7.06
N ASP A 169 -47.55 38.38 5.89
CA ASP A 169 -48.83 37.69 5.60
C ASP A 169 -49.06 37.67 4.07
#